data_AF-A0AAU6UYU2-F1
#
_entry.id   AF-A0AAU6UYU2-F1
#
_cell.length_a   1.000
_cell.length_b   1.000
_cell.length_c   1.000
_cell.angle_alpha   90.00
_cell.angle_beta   90.00
_cell.angle_gamma   90.00
#
_symmetry.space_group_name_H-M   'P 1'
#
loop_
_entity.id
_entity.type
_entity.pdbx_description
1 polymer ?
#
loop_
_entity_poly.entity_id
_entity_poly.type
_entity_poly.pdbx_seq_one_letter_code
_entity_poly.pdbx_strand_id
1 'polypeptide(L)'
;MKLTVDLSALHRAVAPLGKVITNFSIQSNSSGWVDIGDHLKSGMILGKDIQLADIDGTSGILNYNGHQVMLYIPDQGTYITQVLADGKQKGAKRVHVAECKTIISMRERGRFNDRYDVINRIDGLFPVFGIDFHSQQEIKGDADLAVCQNCLSLLNHKDFPNLSWGDKTKFVNEFSYAKFFETYSSYFKFLPKSTVGFQSGGYTSDWPGISAKLRSELDYTCEQCGVNLTGNTKLLHVHHINGNKTDNCRENLRALCADCHKKQPHHGHLYVSNEDTLKINEYRREQQKFDVFNYDNVLECADTALEGLVSKCQSTRLTVPDLGIVINNGGKMISIDLCWPRRKVAVLINMASAADLKQLGWNVFSAFEALNNFYEFQVKVR
;
A
#
# COMPACT_ATOMS: atom_id res chain seq x y z
N MET A 1 -5.38 -26.13 21.41
CA MET A 1 -3.92 -25.86 21.52
C MET A 1 -3.44 -26.44 22.84
N LYS A 2 -2.55 -27.44 22.84
CA LYS A 2 -1.88 -27.89 24.08
C LYS A 2 -0.66 -26.99 24.26
N LEU A 3 -0.64 -26.18 25.31
CA LEU A 3 0.53 -25.38 25.67
C LEU A 3 1.64 -26.32 26.15
N THR A 4 2.73 -26.38 25.42
CA THR A 4 3.98 -27.06 25.83
C THR A 4 4.85 -26.09 26.62
N VAL A 5 4.34 -25.62 27.76
CA VAL A 5 5.07 -24.74 28.66
C VAL A 5 5.16 -25.42 30.02
N ASP A 6 6.39 -25.60 30.52
CA ASP A 6 6.64 -26.19 31.83
C ASP A 6 6.49 -25.12 32.93
N LEU A 7 5.41 -25.22 33.70
CA LEU A 7 5.10 -24.32 34.82
C LEU A 7 5.64 -24.84 36.16
N SER A 8 6.46 -25.90 36.17
CA SER A 8 6.99 -26.52 37.41
C SER A 8 7.78 -25.55 38.28
N ALA A 9 8.42 -24.54 37.68
CA ALA A 9 9.12 -23.49 38.42
C ALA A 9 8.13 -22.56 39.15
N LEU A 10 7.02 -22.20 38.50
CA LEU A 10 5.95 -21.38 39.08
C LEU A 10 5.25 -22.14 40.21
N HIS A 11 4.95 -23.43 40.03
CA HIS A 11 4.33 -24.25 41.07
C HIS A 11 5.22 -24.41 42.32
N ARG A 12 6.54 -24.54 42.14
CA ARG A 12 7.50 -24.55 43.25
C ARG A 12 7.56 -23.22 43.99
N ALA A 13 7.44 -22.10 43.28
CA ALA A 13 7.45 -20.76 43.88
C ALA A 13 6.17 -20.45 44.68
N VAL A 14 5.03 -21.06 44.31
CA VAL A 14 3.72 -20.83 44.96
C VAL A 14 3.49 -21.78 46.15
N ALA A 15 4.15 -22.94 46.19
CA ALA A 15 3.99 -23.94 47.26
C ALA A 15 4.14 -23.42 48.72
N PRO A 16 5.01 -22.43 49.04
CA PRO A 16 5.14 -21.88 50.40
C PRO A 16 4.02 -20.88 50.77
N LEU A 17 3.26 -20.38 49.79
CA LEU A 17 2.23 -19.38 49.98
C LEU A 17 0.93 -20.08 50.40
N GLY A 18 0.79 -20.39 51.69
CA GLY A 18 -0.33 -21.15 52.27
C GLY A 18 -1.71 -20.48 52.19
N LYS A 19 -2.23 -20.21 50.99
CA LYS A 19 -3.64 -19.84 50.76
C LYS A 19 -4.24 -20.63 49.60
N VAL A 20 -5.51 -20.98 49.80
CA VAL A 20 -6.36 -21.87 49.01
C VAL A 20 -6.12 -21.78 47.50
N ILE A 21 -5.65 -22.89 46.92
CA ILE A 21 -5.63 -23.10 45.48
C ILE A 21 -7.07 -23.39 45.04
N THR A 22 -7.70 -22.44 44.36
CA THR A 22 -8.98 -22.67 43.69
C THR A 22 -8.70 -23.13 42.27
N ASN A 23 -9.14 -24.36 41.97
CA ASN A 23 -9.15 -24.86 40.59
C ASN A 23 -10.24 -24.11 39.83
N PHE A 24 -9.85 -23.18 38.97
CA PHE A 24 -10.75 -22.62 37.97
C PHE A 24 -10.43 -23.26 36.61
N SER A 25 -11.48 -23.66 35.91
CA SER A 25 -11.40 -24.05 34.51
C SER A 25 -11.85 -22.86 33.70
N ILE A 26 -10.94 -22.26 32.91
CA ILE A 26 -11.35 -21.32 31.86
C ILE A 26 -11.98 -22.16 30.74
N GLN A 27 -13.31 -22.34 30.81
CA GLN A 27 -14.05 -22.67 29.60
C GLN A 27 -14.18 -21.38 28.80
N SER A 28 -13.33 -21.26 27.78
CA SER A 28 -13.49 -20.27 26.73
C SER A 28 -14.80 -20.56 26.00
N ASN A 29 -15.90 -19.97 26.47
CA ASN A 29 -17.05 -19.68 25.63
C ASN A 29 -16.78 -18.39 24.84
N SER A 30 -15.60 -18.31 24.20
CA SER A 30 -15.45 -17.37 23.10
C SER A 30 -16.24 -17.98 21.94
N SER A 31 -17.45 -17.47 21.73
CA SER A 31 -17.87 -17.22 20.34
C SER A 31 -16.68 -16.54 19.68
N GLY A 32 -15.99 -17.29 18.81
CA GLY A 32 -14.60 -17.05 18.46
C GLY A 32 -14.34 -15.59 18.17
N TRP A 33 -13.34 -15.02 18.84
CA TRP A 33 -12.66 -13.85 18.30
C TRP A 33 -12.04 -14.32 17.00
N VAL A 34 -12.78 -14.17 15.90
CA VAL A 34 -12.21 -14.44 14.59
C VAL A 34 -11.23 -13.32 14.35
N ASP A 35 -9.97 -13.69 14.14
CA ASP A 35 -8.95 -12.74 13.72
C ASP A 35 -9.46 -12.02 12.47
N ILE A 36 -9.78 -10.73 12.63
CA ILE A 36 -10.28 -9.87 11.56
C ILE A 36 -9.28 -9.90 10.39
N GLY A 37 -7.99 -10.17 10.64
CA GLY A 37 -6.97 -10.37 9.62
C GLY A 37 -7.29 -11.49 8.62
N ASP A 38 -7.89 -12.60 9.06
CA ASP A 38 -8.27 -13.69 8.13
C ASP A 38 -9.53 -13.34 7.33
N HIS A 39 -10.47 -12.60 7.92
CA HIS A 39 -11.60 -12.02 7.19
C HIS A 39 -11.17 -10.96 6.18
N LEU A 40 -10.17 -10.14 6.53
CA LEU A 40 -9.57 -9.15 5.64
C LEU A 40 -8.88 -9.82 4.45
N LYS A 41 -8.11 -10.90 4.65
CA LYS A 41 -7.52 -11.65 3.54
C LYS A 41 -8.56 -12.18 2.55
N SER A 42 -9.80 -12.38 2.99
CA SER A 42 -10.91 -12.90 2.18
C SER A 42 -11.75 -11.83 1.45
N GLY A 43 -11.46 -10.53 1.62
CA GLY A 43 -12.14 -9.44 0.89
C GLY A 43 -13.53 -9.07 1.43
N MET A 44 -13.78 -9.29 2.72
CA MET A 44 -15.09 -9.06 3.34
C MET A 44 -15.38 -7.58 3.66
N ILE A 45 -16.67 -7.23 3.66
CA ILE A 45 -17.18 -5.98 4.25
C ILE A 45 -16.96 -6.07 5.75
N LEU A 46 -16.29 -5.08 6.32
CA LEU A 46 -16.08 -5.04 7.75
C LEU A 46 -17.32 -4.37 8.33
N GLY A 47 -18.15 -5.19 8.97
CA GLY A 47 -19.34 -4.73 9.69
C GLY A 47 -18.98 -3.88 10.91
N LYS A 48 -20.03 -3.40 11.58
CA LYS A 48 -20.07 -2.45 12.72
C LYS A 48 -19.13 -2.70 13.92
N ASP A 49 -18.30 -3.74 13.88
CA ASP A 49 -17.40 -4.17 14.95
C ASP A 49 -15.95 -3.64 14.79
N ILE A 50 -15.62 -2.98 13.67
CA ILE A 50 -14.38 -2.18 13.59
C ILE A 50 -14.62 -0.84 14.27
N GLN A 51 -13.84 -0.57 15.31
CA GLN A 51 -13.71 0.78 15.81
C GLN A 51 -13.05 1.62 14.72
N LEU A 52 -13.83 2.51 14.11
CA LEU A 52 -13.38 3.46 13.09
C LEU A 52 -12.20 4.36 13.55
N ALA A 53 -11.95 4.39 14.86
CA ALA A 53 -10.77 5.01 15.49
C ALA A 53 -9.46 4.25 15.24
N ASP A 54 -9.53 2.95 14.94
CA ASP A 54 -8.36 2.09 14.70
C ASP A 54 -7.88 2.12 13.24
N ILE A 55 -8.58 2.87 12.38
CA ILE A 55 -8.15 3.08 10.99
C ILE A 55 -7.00 4.08 10.99
N ASP A 56 -5.83 3.60 10.59
CA ASP A 56 -4.65 4.42 10.45
C ASP A 56 -4.62 5.08 9.05
N GLY A 57 -4.75 6.40 9.05
CA GLY A 57 -4.55 7.26 7.88
C GLY A 57 -3.32 8.17 8.00
N THR A 58 -2.49 8.01 9.03
CA THR A 58 -1.37 8.92 9.34
C THR A 58 -0.29 8.92 8.26
N SER A 59 -0.09 7.77 7.62
CA SER A 59 0.82 7.60 6.47
C SER A 59 0.19 8.05 5.14
N GLY A 60 -1.05 8.54 5.19
CA GLY A 60 -1.82 9.09 4.08
C GLY A 60 -2.82 8.13 3.47
N ILE A 61 -2.39 6.91 3.15
CA ILE A 61 -3.26 5.85 2.65
C ILE A 61 -3.93 5.13 3.82
N LEU A 62 -5.24 4.88 3.70
CA LEU A 62 -6.01 4.22 4.75
C LEU A 62 -5.59 2.76 4.88
N ASN A 63 -5.25 2.36 6.09
CA ASN A 63 -4.93 0.98 6.43
C ASN A 63 -5.51 0.60 7.80
N TYR A 64 -5.71 -0.70 8.01
CA TYR A 64 -6.10 -1.26 9.30
C TYR A 64 -5.23 -2.48 9.58
N ASN A 65 -4.45 -2.43 10.67
CA ASN A 65 -3.49 -3.47 11.03
C ASN A 65 -2.58 -3.91 9.86
N GLY A 66 -2.13 -2.94 9.05
CA GLY A 66 -1.28 -3.18 7.89
C GLY A 66 -1.98 -3.79 6.66
N HIS A 67 -3.31 -3.91 6.67
CA HIS A 67 -4.11 -4.24 5.49
C HIS A 67 -4.67 -2.96 4.87
N GLN A 68 -4.74 -2.90 3.54
CA GLN A 68 -5.41 -1.80 2.85
C GLN A 68 -6.90 -1.82 3.17
N VAL A 69 -7.46 -0.64 3.41
CA VAL A 69 -8.91 -0.46 3.59
C VAL A 69 -9.39 0.78 2.86
N MET A 70 -10.68 0.83 2.61
CA MET A 70 -11.38 1.96 2.05
C MET A 70 -12.56 2.33 2.93
N LEU A 71 -12.91 3.61 2.87
CA LEU A 71 -14.04 4.18 3.56
C LEU A 71 -15.09 4.61 2.53
N TYR A 72 -16.33 4.20 2.72
CA TYR A 72 -17.44 4.64 1.88
C TYR A 72 -18.71 4.76 2.71
N ILE A 73 -19.72 5.46 2.19
CA ILE A 73 -21.01 5.61 2.85
C ILE A 73 -22.00 4.66 2.14
N PRO A 74 -22.46 3.56 2.76
CA PRO A 74 -23.33 2.59 2.10
C PRO A 74 -24.73 3.14 1.80
N ASP A 75 -25.29 3.92 2.72
CA ASP A 75 -26.53 4.67 2.48
C ASP A 75 -26.31 5.64 1.31
N GLN A 76 -27.07 5.56 0.22
CA GLN A 76 -27.04 6.48 -0.93
C GLN A 76 -28.25 7.42 -0.94
N GLY A 77 -29.10 7.35 0.09
CA GLY A 77 -30.31 8.14 0.22
C GLY A 77 -31.29 7.89 -0.93
N THR A 78 -31.89 8.97 -1.43
CA THR A 78 -32.93 8.93 -2.47
C THR A 78 -32.41 8.71 -3.88
N TYR A 79 -31.09 8.66 -4.07
CA TYR A 79 -30.45 8.44 -5.37
C TYR A 79 -30.14 6.97 -5.65
N ILE A 80 -30.56 6.04 -4.78
CA ILE A 80 -30.16 4.63 -4.85
C ILE A 80 -30.42 3.99 -6.22
N THR A 81 -31.59 4.24 -6.82
CA THR A 81 -31.95 3.68 -8.13
C THR A 81 -31.01 4.15 -9.23
N GLN A 82 -30.65 5.43 -9.23
CA GLN A 82 -29.68 5.94 -10.19
C GLN A 82 -28.28 5.39 -9.88
N VAL A 83 -27.88 5.32 -8.61
CA VAL A 83 -26.54 4.87 -8.21
C VAL A 83 -26.29 3.41 -8.59
N LEU A 84 -27.31 2.56 -8.54
CA LEU A 84 -27.22 1.18 -9.02
C LEU A 84 -27.10 1.08 -10.54
N ALA A 85 -27.64 2.04 -11.30
CA ALA A 85 -27.48 2.10 -12.75
C ALA A 85 -26.13 2.70 -13.18
N ASP A 86 -25.67 3.74 -12.49
CA ASP A 86 -24.38 4.40 -12.67
C ASP A 86 -23.86 4.92 -11.32
N GLY A 87 -22.97 4.16 -10.69
CA GLY A 87 -22.38 4.50 -9.39
C GLY A 87 -21.35 5.64 -9.44
N LYS A 88 -20.97 6.08 -10.65
CA LYS A 88 -19.99 7.15 -10.86
C LYS A 88 -20.63 8.51 -11.11
N GLN A 89 -21.94 8.56 -11.33
CA GLN A 89 -22.70 9.80 -11.49
C GLN A 89 -22.49 10.81 -10.35
N LYS A 90 -22.84 12.08 -10.60
CA LYS A 90 -22.63 13.20 -9.66
C LYS A 90 -23.27 13.02 -8.27
N GLY A 91 -24.46 12.42 -8.19
CA GLY A 91 -25.22 12.23 -6.94
C GLY A 91 -24.73 11.08 -6.06
N ALA A 92 -23.93 10.16 -6.59
CA ALA A 92 -23.40 9.04 -5.83
C ALA A 92 -22.35 9.49 -4.81
N LYS A 93 -22.37 8.88 -3.62
CA LYS A 93 -21.33 9.08 -2.61
C LYS A 93 -20.04 8.40 -3.06
N ARG A 94 -18.89 8.90 -2.60
CA ARG A 94 -17.57 8.50 -3.09
C ARG A 94 -16.86 7.58 -2.12
N VAL A 95 -15.90 6.83 -2.66
CA VAL A 95 -15.02 5.95 -1.89
C VAL A 95 -13.72 6.69 -1.57
N HIS A 96 -13.28 6.60 -0.33
CA HIS A 96 -12.08 7.24 0.18
C HIS A 96 -10.99 6.19 0.40
N VAL A 97 -9.81 6.50 -0.10
CA VAL A 97 -8.59 5.67 -0.03
C VAL A 97 -7.50 6.31 0.83
N ALA A 98 -7.72 7.55 1.26
CA ALA A 98 -6.79 8.37 2.02
C ALA A 98 -7.54 9.26 3.02
N GLU A 99 -6.83 9.69 4.06
CA GLU A 99 -7.32 10.61 5.10
C GLU A 99 -7.43 12.05 4.56
N CYS A 100 -8.32 12.25 3.59
CA CYS A 100 -8.46 13.51 2.87
C CYS A 100 -9.30 14.54 3.61
N LYS A 101 -9.27 15.80 3.15
CA LYS A 101 -10.04 16.92 3.73
C LYS A 101 -11.54 16.62 3.95
N THR A 102 -12.15 15.75 3.13
CA THR A 102 -13.54 15.33 3.33
C THR A 102 -13.69 14.43 4.55
N ILE A 103 -12.80 13.46 4.75
CA ILE A 103 -12.82 12.58 5.92
C ILE A 103 -12.50 13.39 7.18
N ILE A 104 -11.47 14.23 7.13
CA ILE A 104 -11.11 15.13 8.25
C ILE A 104 -12.32 15.96 8.65
N SER A 105 -12.98 16.64 7.70
CA SER A 105 -14.18 17.43 7.99
C SER A 105 -15.35 16.59 8.53
N MET A 106 -15.52 15.35 8.07
CA MET A 106 -16.55 14.46 8.60
C MET A 106 -16.25 14.01 10.04
N ARG A 107 -14.98 13.80 10.40
CA ARG A 107 -14.56 13.51 11.78
C ARG A 107 -14.77 14.71 12.69
N GLU A 108 -14.30 15.90 12.29
CA GLU A 108 -14.46 17.14 13.05
C GLU A 108 -15.92 17.49 13.33
N ARG A 109 -16.83 17.16 12.40
CA ARG A 109 -18.27 17.37 12.54
C ARG A 109 -18.99 16.25 13.29
N GLY A 110 -18.27 15.23 13.77
CA GLY A 110 -18.86 14.07 14.44
C GLY A 110 -19.76 13.20 13.56
N ARG A 111 -19.65 13.29 12.23
CA ARG A 111 -20.49 12.55 11.27
C ARG A 111 -19.80 11.33 10.66
N PHE A 112 -18.56 11.08 11.05
CA PHE A 112 -17.78 9.97 10.54
C PHE A 112 -18.30 8.62 11.05
N ASN A 113 -18.44 8.51 12.37
CA ASN A 113 -18.72 7.23 13.04
C ASN A 113 -20.06 6.61 12.66
N ASP A 114 -21.05 7.43 12.29
CA ASP A 114 -22.42 6.97 12.03
C ASP A 114 -22.72 6.72 10.55
N ARG A 115 -21.76 6.98 9.65
CA ARG A 115 -22.04 7.00 8.19
C ARG A 115 -21.08 6.18 7.35
N TYR A 116 -19.86 5.96 7.80
CA TYR A 116 -18.85 5.29 6.99
C TYR A 116 -18.72 3.83 7.39
N ASP A 117 -18.68 2.97 6.39
CA ASP A 117 -18.29 1.57 6.52
C ASP A 117 -16.88 1.38 5.99
N VAL A 118 -16.22 0.33 6.49
CA VAL A 118 -14.88 -0.06 6.08
C VAL A 118 -14.96 -1.28 5.19
N ILE A 119 -14.23 -1.24 4.07
CA ILE A 119 -14.21 -2.33 3.11
C ILE A 119 -12.82 -2.50 2.53
N ASN A 120 -12.46 -3.72 2.16
CA ASN A 120 -11.13 -4.01 1.64
C ASN A 120 -11.11 -4.77 0.30
N ARG A 121 -12.28 -5.04 -0.30
CA ARG A 121 -12.38 -5.54 -1.67
C ARG A 121 -11.89 -4.47 -2.65
N ILE A 122 -11.31 -4.91 -3.76
CA ILE A 122 -10.68 -4.04 -4.77
C ILE A 122 -11.27 -4.25 -6.18
N ASP A 123 -12.38 -4.98 -6.28
CA ASP A 123 -13.13 -5.27 -7.51
C ASP A 123 -13.91 -4.04 -8.02
N GLY A 124 -14.08 -3.01 -7.19
CA GLY A 124 -14.81 -1.80 -7.51
C GLY A 124 -16.30 -1.85 -7.20
N LEU A 125 -16.82 -2.96 -6.65
CA LEU A 125 -18.25 -3.13 -6.37
C LEU A 125 -18.57 -2.94 -4.88
N PHE A 126 -19.36 -1.92 -4.57
CA PHE A 126 -19.64 -1.53 -3.20
C PHE A 126 -21.11 -1.83 -2.84
N PRO A 127 -21.37 -2.58 -1.76
CA PRO A 127 -22.72 -2.81 -1.28
C PRO A 127 -23.33 -1.51 -0.77
N VAL A 128 -24.42 -1.09 -1.40
CA VAL A 128 -25.12 0.16 -1.07
C VAL A 128 -26.60 -0.09 -0.81
N PHE A 129 -27.20 0.82 -0.07
CA PHE A 129 -28.63 0.83 0.17
C PHE A 129 -29.20 2.25 0.14
N GLY A 130 -30.51 2.39 0.01
CA GLY A 130 -31.18 3.69 0.13
C GLY A 130 -32.69 3.54 -0.01
N ILE A 131 -33.41 4.65 0.10
CA ILE A 131 -34.87 4.67 0.01
C ILE A 131 -35.23 5.32 -1.33
N ASP A 132 -35.83 4.58 -2.24
CA ASP A 132 -36.23 5.12 -3.53
C ASP A 132 -37.29 6.21 -3.37
N PHE A 133 -37.11 7.33 -4.07
CA PHE A 133 -37.93 8.51 -3.89
C PHE A 133 -39.40 8.27 -4.25
N HIS A 134 -39.68 7.45 -5.27
CA HIS A 134 -41.03 7.25 -5.79
C HIS A 134 -41.76 6.13 -5.06
N SER A 135 -41.11 4.98 -4.91
CA SER A 135 -41.71 3.80 -4.27
C SER A 135 -41.68 3.85 -2.74
N GLN A 136 -40.84 4.71 -2.15
CA GLN A 136 -40.56 4.76 -0.71
C GLN A 136 -40.08 3.41 -0.14
N GLN A 137 -39.57 2.53 -0.99
CA GLN A 137 -39.05 1.23 -0.60
C GLN A 137 -37.54 1.28 -0.44
N GLU A 138 -37.03 0.48 0.51
CA GLU A 138 -35.59 0.26 0.64
C GLU A 138 -35.09 -0.58 -0.53
N ILE A 139 -34.06 -0.09 -1.21
CA ILE A 139 -33.36 -0.80 -2.28
C ILE A 139 -31.94 -1.09 -1.82
N LYS A 140 -31.43 -2.28 -2.15
CA LYS A 140 -30.06 -2.73 -1.88
C LYS A 140 -29.44 -3.31 -3.15
N GLY A 141 -28.13 -3.16 -3.31
CA GLY A 141 -27.37 -3.77 -4.40
C GLY A 141 -25.90 -3.40 -4.35
N ASP A 142 -25.11 -3.92 -5.27
CA ASP A 142 -23.71 -3.53 -5.45
C ASP A 142 -23.60 -2.44 -6.53
N ALA A 143 -22.85 -1.37 -6.26
CA ALA A 143 -22.63 -0.25 -7.19
C ALA A 143 -21.14 -0.01 -7.46
N ASP A 144 -20.80 0.34 -8.70
CA ASP A 144 -19.45 0.80 -9.11
C ASP A 144 -19.24 2.26 -8.69
N LEU A 145 -18.89 2.48 -7.41
CA LEU A 145 -18.73 3.82 -6.87
C LEU A 145 -17.39 4.46 -7.30
N ALA A 146 -17.45 5.74 -7.66
CA ALA A 146 -16.24 6.49 -7.99
C ALA A 146 -15.36 6.80 -6.75
N VAL A 147 -14.04 6.79 -6.98
CA VAL A 147 -13.05 7.24 -6.00
C VAL A 147 -13.19 8.74 -5.73
N CYS A 148 -12.91 9.15 -4.48
CA CYS A 148 -12.94 10.54 -4.07
C CYS A 148 -11.79 11.33 -4.73
N GLN A 149 -12.15 12.33 -5.52
CA GLN A 149 -11.18 13.23 -6.17
C GLN A 149 -10.30 14.00 -5.17
N ASN A 150 -10.77 14.22 -3.94
CA ASN A 150 -9.94 14.83 -2.89
C ASN A 150 -8.83 13.88 -2.41
N CYS A 151 -9.06 12.57 -2.39
CA CYS A 151 -8.01 11.58 -2.10
C CYS A 151 -6.97 11.57 -3.23
N LEU A 152 -7.41 11.50 -4.49
CA LEU A 152 -6.50 11.53 -5.64
C LEU A 152 -5.66 12.81 -5.68
N SER A 153 -6.30 13.96 -5.37
CA SER A 153 -5.62 15.24 -5.37
C SER A 153 -4.59 15.35 -4.26
N LEU A 154 -4.93 14.87 -3.06
CA LEU A 154 -4.04 14.87 -1.90
C LEU A 154 -2.79 14.02 -2.11
N LEU A 155 -2.95 12.86 -2.74
CA LEU A 155 -1.85 11.94 -3.04
C LEU A 155 -1.03 12.35 -4.27
N ASN A 156 -1.44 13.43 -4.96
CA ASN A 156 -0.95 13.80 -6.28
C ASN A 156 -0.89 12.59 -7.24
N HIS A 157 -1.86 11.68 -7.14
CA HIS A 157 -1.83 10.40 -7.85
C HIS A 157 -1.94 10.64 -9.35
N LYS A 158 -0.94 10.23 -10.14
CA LYS A 158 -0.88 10.48 -11.60
C LYS A 158 -1.10 11.95 -11.98
N ASP A 159 -0.56 12.86 -11.17
CA ASP A 159 -0.69 14.31 -11.32
C ASP A 159 -2.15 14.82 -11.39
N PHE A 160 -3.08 14.07 -10.78
CA PHE A 160 -4.52 14.33 -10.82
C PHE A 160 -4.92 15.79 -10.57
N PRO A 161 -4.35 16.54 -9.60
CA PRO A 161 -4.66 17.95 -9.39
C PRO A 161 -4.54 18.83 -10.64
N ASN A 162 -3.55 18.56 -11.49
CA ASN A 162 -3.20 19.41 -12.64
C ASN A 162 -3.93 19.00 -13.92
N LEU A 163 -4.64 17.86 -13.93
CA LEU A 163 -5.44 17.43 -15.06
C LEU A 163 -6.58 18.42 -15.37
N SER A 164 -6.92 18.51 -16.66
CA SER A 164 -8.11 19.24 -17.12
C SER A 164 -9.39 18.61 -16.57
N TRP A 165 -10.51 19.34 -16.58
CA TRP A 165 -11.78 18.80 -16.08
C TRP A 165 -12.26 17.56 -16.86
N GLY A 166 -12.06 17.55 -18.19
CA GLY A 166 -12.37 16.40 -19.03
C GLY A 166 -11.51 15.19 -18.69
N ASP A 167 -10.21 15.40 -18.51
CA ASP A 167 -9.27 14.33 -18.16
C ASP A 167 -9.51 13.79 -16.76
N LYS A 168 -9.88 14.64 -15.78
CA LYS A 168 -10.30 14.19 -14.44
C LYS A 168 -11.52 13.29 -14.50
N THR A 169 -12.51 13.65 -15.30
CA THR A 169 -13.72 12.84 -15.50
C THR A 169 -13.38 11.49 -16.10
N LYS A 170 -12.57 11.48 -17.17
CA LYS A 170 -12.10 10.25 -17.81
C LYS A 170 -11.31 9.37 -16.84
N PHE A 171 -10.37 9.96 -16.10
CA PHE A 171 -9.54 9.26 -15.12
C PHE A 171 -10.39 8.57 -14.04
N VAL A 172 -11.38 9.27 -13.48
CA VAL A 172 -12.28 8.71 -12.46
C VAL A 172 -13.15 7.59 -13.02
N ASN A 173 -13.60 7.72 -14.26
CA ASN A 173 -14.41 6.70 -14.92
C ASN A 173 -13.63 5.40 -15.18
N GLU A 174 -12.36 5.54 -15.56
CA GLU A 174 -11.43 4.42 -15.86
C GLU A 174 -10.65 3.94 -14.62
N PHE A 175 -10.93 4.51 -13.44
CA PHE A 175 -10.19 4.22 -12.22
C PHE A 175 -10.36 2.75 -11.79
N SER A 176 -9.26 2.13 -11.36
CA SER A 176 -9.25 0.77 -10.82
C SER A 176 -8.63 0.78 -9.43
N TYR A 177 -9.41 0.35 -8.44
CA TYR A 177 -8.94 0.20 -7.06
C TYR A 177 -7.79 -0.80 -6.94
N ALA A 178 -7.84 -1.90 -7.69
CA ALA A 178 -6.74 -2.86 -7.77
C ALA A 178 -5.43 -2.19 -8.20
N LYS A 179 -5.42 -1.52 -9.37
CA LYS A 179 -4.22 -0.81 -9.88
C LYS A 179 -3.74 0.29 -8.93
N PHE A 180 -4.69 0.97 -8.27
CA PHE A 180 -4.36 1.97 -7.27
C PHE A 180 -3.59 1.35 -6.09
N PHE A 181 -4.13 0.32 -5.44
CA PHE A 181 -3.46 -0.29 -4.27
C PHE A 181 -2.18 -1.05 -4.61
N GLU A 182 -2.02 -1.51 -5.85
CA GLU A 182 -0.74 -1.98 -6.38
C GLU A 182 0.34 -0.87 -6.37
N THR A 183 -0.04 0.34 -6.78
CA THR A 183 0.85 1.52 -6.75
C THR A 183 1.32 1.81 -5.32
N TYR A 184 0.44 1.69 -4.34
CA TYR A 184 0.72 1.97 -2.93
C TYR A 184 1.05 0.73 -2.09
N SER A 185 1.37 -0.40 -2.73
CA SER A 185 1.53 -1.70 -2.05
C SER A 185 2.50 -1.66 -0.87
N SER A 186 3.54 -0.84 -0.97
CA SER A 186 4.62 -0.70 0.01
C SER A 186 4.17 -0.09 1.35
N TYR A 187 2.97 0.52 1.41
CA TYR A 187 2.34 0.96 2.65
C TYR A 187 1.67 -0.18 3.43
N PHE A 188 1.48 -1.34 2.82
CA PHE A 188 0.73 -2.45 3.42
C PHE A 188 1.63 -3.65 3.73
N LYS A 189 1.38 -4.29 4.87
CA LYS A 189 1.97 -5.58 5.25
C LYS A 189 1.31 -6.73 4.48
N PHE A 190 0.02 -6.60 4.18
CA PHE A 190 -0.78 -7.63 3.52
C PHE A 190 -1.68 -6.98 2.47
N LEU A 191 -1.71 -7.56 1.27
CA LEU A 191 -2.68 -7.23 0.22
C LEU A 191 -3.84 -8.26 0.25
N PRO A 192 -5.05 -7.88 -0.21
CA PRO A 192 -6.15 -8.83 -0.27
C PRO A 192 -5.84 -9.83 -1.40
N LYS A 193 -6.40 -11.05 -1.31
CA LYS A 193 -6.36 -11.95 -2.45
C LYS A 193 -7.13 -11.30 -3.60
N SER A 194 -6.44 -10.94 -4.68
CA SER A 194 -7.11 -10.40 -5.86
C SER A 194 -8.14 -11.41 -6.36
N THR A 195 -9.41 -11.03 -6.31
CA THR A 195 -10.53 -11.76 -6.95
C THR A 195 -10.64 -11.42 -8.43
N VAL A 196 -9.86 -10.45 -8.92
CA VAL A 196 -9.76 -10.13 -10.35
C VAL A 196 -9.01 -11.27 -11.02
N GLY A 197 -9.79 -12.20 -11.57
CA GLY A 197 -9.31 -13.40 -12.22
C GLY A 197 -8.42 -13.10 -13.41
N PHE A 198 -7.13 -12.93 -13.17
CA PHE A 198 -6.14 -13.29 -14.17
C PHE A 198 -5.98 -14.81 -14.08
N GLN A 199 -6.75 -15.51 -14.92
CA GLN A 199 -6.46 -16.88 -15.31
C GLN A 199 -5.11 -16.88 -16.04
N SER A 200 -4.04 -16.86 -15.26
CA SER A 200 -2.74 -17.24 -15.76
C SER A 200 -2.63 -18.73 -15.55
N GLY A 201 -2.51 -19.48 -16.65
CA GLY A 201 -2.15 -20.89 -16.59
C GLY A 201 -0.94 -21.06 -15.66
N GLY A 202 -0.92 -22.16 -14.90
CA GLY A 202 0.19 -22.46 -14.01
C GLY A 202 1.52 -22.46 -14.77
N TYR A 203 2.60 -22.13 -14.06
CA TYR A 203 3.95 -22.32 -14.60
C TYR A 203 4.15 -23.80 -14.98
N THR A 204 5.00 -24.03 -15.97
CA THR A 204 5.47 -25.39 -16.27
C THR A 204 6.24 -25.95 -15.07
N SER A 205 6.26 -27.28 -14.92
CA SER A 205 6.89 -27.93 -13.76
C SER A 205 8.41 -27.70 -13.67
N ASP A 206 9.06 -27.40 -14.80
CA ASP A 206 10.50 -27.12 -14.91
C ASP A 206 10.85 -25.64 -14.70
N TRP A 207 9.86 -24.75 -14.53
CA TRP A 207 10.07 -23.32 -14.32
C TRP A 207 11.09 -22.96 -13.23
N PRO A 208 11.11 -23.63 -12.05
CA PRO A 208 12.12 -23.34 -11.03
C PRO A 208 13.56 -23.51 -11.54
N GLY A 209 13.80 -24.50 -12.39
CA GLY A 209 15.11 -24.76 -13.00
C GLY A 209 15.47 -23.73 -14.07
N ILE A 210 14.51 -23.41 -14.96
CA ILE A 210 14.68 -22.40 -16.02
C ILE A 210 14.98 -21.02 -15.41
N SER A 211 14.19 -20.61 -14.42
CA SER A 211 14.35 -19.33 -13.73
C SER A 211 15.68 -19.24 -12.98
N ALA A 212 16.10 -20.30 -12.29
CA ALA A 212 17.39 -20.33 -11.60
C ALA A 212 18.57 -20.27 -12.58
N LYS A 213 18.51 -21.03 -13.67
CA LYS A 213 19.55 -21.04 -14.71
C LYS A 213 19.74 -19.65 -15.32
N LEU A 214 18.65 -19.02 -15.78
CA LEU A 214 18.72 -17.69 -16.40
C LEU A 214 19.30 -16.63 -15.44
N ARG A 215 18.85 -16.61 -14.17
CA ARG A 215 19.37 -15.67 -13.18
C ARG A 215 20.86 -15.89 -12.90
N SER A 216 21.31 -17.15 -12.89
CA SER A 216 22.72 -17.48 -12.71
C SER A 216 23.57 -17.13 -13.94
N GLU A 217 23.07 -17.33 -15.16
CA GLU A 217 23.77 -16.97 -16.40
C GLU A 217 24.03 -15.47 -16.53
N LEU A 218 23.20 -14.66 -15.89
CA LEU A 218 23.31 -13.20 -15.87
C LEU A 218 24.02 -12.67 -14.61
N ASP A 219 24.67 -13.54 -13.85
CA ASP A 219 25.32 -13.20 -12.56
C ASP A 219 24.39 -12.42 -11.61
N TYR A 220 23.11 -12.76 -11.61
CA TYR A 220 22.07 -12.05 -10.88
C TYR A 220 21.95 -10.54 -11.20
N THR A 221 22.25 -10.15 -12.44
CA THR A 221 22.15 -8.77 -12.92
C THR A 221 20.78 -8.50 -13.55
N CYS A 222 20.15 -7.40 -13.15
CA CYS A 222 18.92 -6.91 -13.75
C CYS A 222 19.17 -6.40 -15.17
N GLU A 223 18.48 -6.96 -16.17
CA GLU A 223 18.59 -6.57 -17.59
C GLU A 223 17.92 -5.22 -17.90
N GLN A 224 17.33 -4.52 -16.91
CA GLN A 224 16.76 -3.18 -17.08
C GLN A 224 17.63 -2.09 -16.46
N CYS A 225 17.90 -2.15 -15.15
CA CYS A 225 18.68 -1.12 -14.45
C CYS A 225 20.14 -1.52 -14.21
N GLY A 226 20.56 -2.72 -14.62
CA GLY A 226 21.95 -3.18 -14.49
C GLY A 226 22.41 -3.43 -13.05
N VAL A 227 21.53 -3.38 -12.04
CA VAL A 227 21.89 -3.70 -10.66
C VAL A 227 22.19 -5.20 -10.53
N ASN A 228 23.33 -5.51 -9.92
CA ASN A 228 23.75 -6.85 -9.58
C ASN A 228 23.22 -7.22 -8.18
N LEU A 229 22.58 -8.38 -8.05
CA LEU A 229 21.92 -8.81 -6.81
C LEU A 229 22.50 -10.12 -6.28
N THR A 230 23.79 -10.42 -6.57
CA THR A 230 24.48 -11.61 -6.04
C THR A 230 24.43 -11.70 -4.52
N GLY A 231 24.51 -10.57 -3.82
CA GLY A 231 24.37 -10.50 -2.36
C GLY A 231 22.95 -10.75 -1.83
N ASN A 232 21.93 -10.76 -2.69
CA ASN A 232 20.54 -11.00 -2.31
C ASN A 232 19.73 -11.53 -3.51
N THR A 233 20.01 -12.77 -3.91
CA THR A 233 19.54 -13.38 -5.16
C THR A 233 18.02 -13.54 -5.28
N LYS A 234 17.28 -13.49 -4.16
CA LYS A 234 15.82 -13.51 -4.14
C LYS A 234 15.20 -12.23 -4.74
N LEU A 235 15.96 -11.13 -4.81
CA LEU A 235 15.48 -9.86 -5.34
C LEU A 235 15.49 -9.80 -6.88
N LEU A 236 16.02 -10.82 -7.55
CA LEU A 236 15.98 -10.94 -9.00
C LEU A 236 14.92 -11.96 -9.42
N HIS A 237 13.98 -11.51 -10.23
CA HIS A 237 12.89 -12.30 -10.79
C HIS A 237 13.11 -12.54 -12.28
N VAL A 238 12.35 -13.47 -12.86
CA VAL A 238 12.24 -13.63 -14.32
C VAL A 238 10.83 -13.24 -14.74
N HIS A 239 10.75 -12.38 -15.73
CA HIS A 239 9.54 -11.83 -16.32
C HIS A 239 9.28 -12.47 -17.69
N HIS A 240 8.06 -12.95 -17.91
CA HIS A 240 7.57 -13.37 -19.22
C HIS A 240 7.04 -12.15 -19.98
N ILE A 241 7.73 -11.76 -21.04
CA ILE A 241 7.48 -10.51 -21.80
C ILE A 241 6.07 -10.50 -22.40
N ASN A 242 5.63 -11.62 -22.98
CA ASN A 242 4.29 -11.76 -23.56
C ASN A 242 3.20 -12.11 -22.52
N GLY A 243 3.55 -12.24 -21.24
CA GLY A 243 2.63 -12.64 -20.16
C GLY A 243 2.20 -14.12 -20.17
N ASN A 244 2.62 -14.92 -21.16
CA ASN A 244 2.37 -16.35 -21.21
C ASN A 244 3.42 -17.11 -20.38
N LYS A 245 3.03 -17.56 -19.18
CA LYS A 245 3.87 -18.31 -18.23
C LYS A 245 4.35 -19.68 -18.71
N THR A 246 3.82 -20.17 -19.84
CA THR A 246 4.23 -21.44 -20.44
C THR A 246 5.26 -21.28 -21.56
N ASP A 247 5.43 -20.05 -22.06
CA ASP A 247 6.40 -19.74 -23.11
C ASP A 247 7.76 -19.41 -22.49
N ASN A 248 8.58 -20.44 -22.33
CA ASN A 248 9.90 -20.34 -21.71
C ASN A 248 11.04 -20.10 -22.71
N CYS A 249 10.74 -19.68 -23.94
CA CYS A 249 11.78 -19.29 -24.90
C CYS A 249 12.61 -18.12 -24.34
N ARG A 250 13.94 -18.15 -24.52
CA ARG A 250 14.86 -17.14 -23.94
C ARG A 250 14.51 -15.72 -24.37
N GLU A 251 14.02 -15.56 -25.60
CA GLU A 251 13.57 -14.31 -26.20
C GLU A 251 12.33 -13.73 -25.50
N ASN A 252 11.54 -14.58 -24.83
CA ASN A 252 10.37 -14.19 -24.06
C ASN A 252 10.67 -13.97 -22.57
N LEU A 253 11.89 -14.29 -22.11
CA LEU A 253 12.27 -14.18 -20.71
C LEU A 253 13.20 -12.99 -20.49
N ARG A 254 12.96 -12.24 -19.41
CA ARG A 254 13.83 -11.15 -18.97
C ARG A 254 14.10 -11.24 -17.47
N ALA A 255 15.36 -11.19 -17.05
CA ALA A 255 15.73 -11.11 -15.64
C ALA A 255 15.64 -9.66 -15.16
N LEU A 256 14.78 -9.41 -14.19
CA LEU A 256 14.50 -8.06 -13.66
C LEU A 256 14.60 -8.08 -12.13
N CYS A 257 15.14 -7.03 -11.53
CA CYS A 257 14.99 -6.86 -10.09
C CYS A 257 13.51 -6.71 -9.74
N ALA A 258 13.11 -7.07 -8.52
CA ALA A 258 11.71 -7.08 -8.11
C ALA A 258 11.01 -5.74 -8.37
N ASP A 259 11.70 -4.62 -8.12
CA ASP A 259 11.22 -3.26 -8.40
C ASP A 259 10.98 -2.99 -9.91
N CYS A 260 11.96 -3.29 -10.78
CA CYS A 260 11.77 -3.16 -12.24
C CYS A 260 10.69 -4.11 -12.77
N HIS A 261 10.57 -5.30 -12.19
CA HIS A 261 9.56 -6.28 -12.58
C HIS A 261 8.15 -5.79 -12.25
N LYS A 262 7.92 -5.28 -11.03
CA LYS A 262 6.64 -4.69 -10.61
C LYS A 262 6.18 -3.57 -11.55
N LYS A 263 7.13 -2.81 -12.12
CA LYS A 263 6.87 -1.70 -13.03
C LYS A 263 6.65 -2.13 -14.50
N GLN A 264 6.76 -3.42 -14.84
CA GLN A 264 6.44 -3.89 -16.19
C GLN A 264 4.93 -3.81 -16.47
N PRO A 265 4.53 -3.58 -17.73
CA PRO A 265 3.13 -3.69 -18.14
C PRO A 265 2.51 -5.01 -17.68
N HIS A 266 1.27 -4.96 -17.19
CA HIS A 266 0.52 -6.12 -16.70
C HIS A 266 1.11 -6.86 -15.48
N HIS A 267 2.18 -6.34 -14.87
CA HIS A 267 2.85 -6.94 -13.70
C HIS A 267 2.74 -6.08 -12.42
N GLY A 268 1.87 -5.08 -12.42
CA GLY A 268 1.53 -4.27 -11.23
C GLY A 268 1.01 -5.10 -10.05
N HIS A 269 0.49 -6.30 -10.31
CA HIS A 269 0.02 -7.23 -9.28
C HIS A 269 1.16 -7.87 -8.46
N LEU A 270 2.42 -7.72 -8.88
CA LEU A 270 3.57 -8.21 -8.12
C LEU A 270 3.80 -7.33 -6.88
N TYR A 271 3.55 -7.90 -5.71
CA TYR A 271 3.91 -7.25 -4.45
C TYR A 271 5.42 -7.24 -4.27
N VAL A 272 5.96 -6.04 -4.02
CA VAL A 272 7.34 -5.82 -3.58
C VAL A 272 7.26 -5.01 -2.30
N SER A 273 7.93 -5.49 -1.26
CA SER A 273 7.92 -4.82 0.04
C SER A 273 8.75 -3.54 -0.01
N ASN A 274 8.45 -2.58 0.88
CA ASN A 274 9.25 -1.38 1.05
C ASN A 274 10.73 -1.72 1.36
N GLU A 275 10.97 -2.74 2.19
CA GLU A 275 12.31 -3.22 2.56
C GLU A 275 13.08 -3.72 1.33
N ASP A 276 12.45 -4.52 0.47
CA ASP A 276 13.08 -5.02 -0.75
C ASP A 276 13.39 -3.87 -1.73
N THR A 277 12.49 -2.89 -1.88
CA THR A 277 12.73 -1.69 -2.71
C THR A 277 13.91 -0.87 -2.18
N LEU A 278 13.97 -0.61 -0.87
CA LEU A 278 15.09 0.06 -0.22
C LEU A 278 16.39 -0.70 -0.48
N LYS A 279 16.38 -2.03 -0.30
CA LYS A 279 17.57 -2.85 -0.50
C LYS A 279 18.05 -2.85 -1.95
N ILE A 280 17.15 -2.88 -2.93
CA ILE A 280 17.51 -2.74 -4.35
C ILE A 280 18.16 -1.37 -4.59
N ASN A 281 17.63 -0.29 -4.00
CA ASN A 281 18.18 1.05 -4.16
C ASN A 281 19.54 1.21 -3.47
N GLU A 282 19.80 0.52 -2.36
CA GLU A 282 21.13 0.42 -1.76
C GLU A 282 22.13 -0.19 -2.74
N TYR A 283 21.81 -1.36 -3.32
CA TYR A 283 22.69 -2.00 -4.32
C TYR A 283 22.91 -1.11 -5.54
N ARG A 284 21.86 -0.43 -6.04
CA ARG A 284 21.99 0.54 -7.13
C ARG A 284 22.97 1.65 -6.77
N ARG A 285 22.92 2.18 -5.54
CA ARG A 285 23.85 3.22 -5.10
C ARG A 285 25.28 2.71 -4.97
N GLU A 286 25.48 1.60 -4.28
CA GLU A 286 26.81 0.99 -4.08
C GLU A 286 27.51 0.69 -5.40
N GLN A 287 26.74 0.29 -6.42
CA GLN A 287 27.22 -0.07 -7.74
C GLN A 287 27.18 1.09 -8.74
N GLN A 288 26.94 2.32 -8.27
CA GLN A 288 26.91 3.53 -9.09
C GLN A 288 25.92 3.45 -10.27
N LYS A 289 24.76 2.83 -10.06
CA LYS A 289 23.68 2.72 -11.07
C LYS A 289 22.74 3.93 -11.09
N PHE A 290 23.13 5.04 -10.48
CA PHE A 290 22.44 6.33 -10.51
C PHE A 290 23.30 7.35 -11.27
N ASP A 291 23.47 7.16 -12.58
CA ASP A 291 24.44 7.94 -13.35
C ASP A 291 23.98 9.36 -13.72
N VAL A 292 22.67 9.65 -13.64
CA VAL A 292 22.14 11.00 -13.88
C VAL A 292 20.93 11.24 -12.98
N PHE A 293 21.05 12.10 -11.97
CA PHE A 293 19.90 12.50 -11.14
C PHE A 293 19.05 13.52 -11.91
N ASN A 294 18.30 13.04 -12.89
CA ASN A 294 17.08 13.69 -13.35
C ASN A 294 15.88 13.03 -12.69
N TYR A 295 14.72 13.68 -12.78
CA TYR A 295 13.50 13.15 -12.18
C TYR A 295 13.03 11.85 -12.83
N ASP A 296 13.32 11.64 -14.12
CA ASP A 296 12.91 10.44 -14.86
C ASP A 296 13.56 9.18 -14.24
N ASN A 297 14.87 9.23 -13.98
CA ASN A 297 15.59 8.14 -13.32
C ASN A 297 15.13 7.90 -11.88
N VAL A 298 14.77 8.98 -11.16
CA VAL A 298 14.18 8.84 -9.82
C VAL A 298 12.83 8.14 -9.90
N LEU A 299 11.96 8.49 -10.84
CA LEU A 299 10.66 7.83 -11.01
C LEU A 299 10.82 6.35 -11.38
N GLU A 300 11.83 6.01 -12.19
CA GLU A 300 12.11 4.61 -12.55
C GLU A 300 12.60 3.76 -11.38
N CYS A 301 13.30 4.35 -10.40
CA CYS A 301 13.95 3.61 -9.30
C CYS A 301 13.26 3.77 -7.93
N ALA A 302 12.53 4.86 -7.72
CA ALA A 302 11.79 5.12 -6.49
C ALA A 302 10.62 4.14 -6.35
N ASP A 303 10.19 3.91 -5.12
CA ASP A 303 8.96 3.18 -4.88
C ASP A 303 7.78 3.87 -5.57
N THR A 304 6.91 3.09 -6.24
CA THR A 304 5.75 3.61 -6.96
C THR A 304 4.81 4.42 -6.06
N ALA A 305 4.82 4.15 -4.75
CA ALA A 305 4.01 4.86 -3.77
C ALA A 305 4.46 6.33 -3.59
N LEU A 306 5.69 6.68 -4.01
CA LEU A 306 6.26 8.03 -3.96
C LEU A 306 6.09 8.81 -5.26
N GLU A 307 5.57 8.18 -6.32
CA GLU A 307 5.45 8.78 -7.66
C GLU A 307 4.75 10.15 -7.62
N GLY A 308 3.68 10.26 -6.82
CA GLY A 308 2.94 11.51 -6.65
C GLY A 308 3.79 12.63 -6.06
N LEU A 309 4.59 12.34 -5.02
CA LEU A 309 5.49 13.33 -4.42
C LEU A 309 6.63 13.69 -5.38
N VAL A 310 7.27 12.71 -6.00
CA VAL A 310 8.38 12.93 -6.94
C VAL A 310 7.93 13.81 -8.11
N SER A 311 6.76 13.52 -8.68
CA SER A 311 6.16 14.33 -9.77
C SER A 311 5.88 15.77 -9.31
N LYS A 312 5.40 15.96 -8.08
CA LYS A 312 5.17 17.29 -7.51
C LYS A 312 6.47 18.07 -7.31
N CYS A 313 7.51 17.40 -6.84
CA CYS A 313 8.85 17.98 -6.72
C CYS A 313 9.41 18.42 -8.08
N GLN A 314 9.22 17.60 -9.13
CA GLN A 314 9.60 17.91 -10.51
C GLN A 314 8.87 19.14 -11.03
N SER A 315 7.54 19.16 -10.92
CA SER A 315 6.71 20.25 -11.45
C SER A 315 6.98 21.59 -10.76
N THR A 316 7.46 21.55 -9.50
CA THR A 316 7.82 22.74 -8.72
C THR A 316 9.31 23.06 -8.74
N ARG A 317 10.09 22.34 -9.56
CA ARG A 317 11.53 22.53 -9.79
C ARG A 317 12.35 22.46 -8.51
N LEU A 318 12.00 21.55 -7.60
CA LEU A 318 12.88 21.21 -6.49
C LEU A 318 14.13 20.50 -7.00
N THR A 319 15.22 20.60 -6.23
CA THR A 319 16.43 19.81 -6.47
C THR A 319 16.08 18.33 -6.54
N VAL A 320 16.75 17.58 -7.40
CA VAL A 320 16.46 16.14 -7.55
C VAL A 320 16.87 15.40 -6.27
N PRO A 321 16.01 14.53 -5.71
CA PRO A 321 16.35 13.76 -4.52
C PRO A 321 17.30 12.61 -4.82
N ASP A 322 17.95 12.16 -3.75
CA ASP A 322 18.80 10.99 -3.69
C ASP A 322 17.99 9.75 -3.27
N LEU A 323 18.31 8.60 -3.87
CA LEU A 323 17.81 7.27 -3.51
C LEU A 323 18.93 6.38 -2.95
N GLY A 324 18.58 5.35 -2.18
CA GLY A 324 19.54 4.34 -1.71
C GLY A 324 20.51 4.82 -0.63
N ILE A 325 20.23 5.95 0.02
CA ILE A 325 21.04 6.45 1.13
C ILE A 325 20.75 5.61 2.39
N VAL A 326 21.81 5.19 3.07
CA VAL A 326 21.75 4.50 4.35
C VAL A 326 22.55 5.28 5.38
N ILE A 327 21.97 5.48 6.56
CA ILE A 327 22.59 6.18 7.69
C ILE A 327 22.88 5.19 8.80
N ASN A 328 24.11 5.21 9.30
CA ASN A 328 24.50 4.44 10.47
C ASN A 328 24.22 5.25 11.75
N ASN A 329 23.30 4.78 12.58
CA ASN A 329 23.02 5.32 13.91
C ASN A 329 23.46 4.32 14.99
N GLY A 330 24.71 4.44 15.47
CA GLY A 330 25.21 3.58 16.55
C GLY A 330 25.18 2.07 16.23
N GLY A 331 25.38 1.69 14.97
CA GLY A 331 25.31 0.31 14.48
C GLY A 331 23.96 -0.06 13.84
N LYS A 332 22.91 0.73 14.04
CA LYS A 332 21.63 0.57 13.35
C LYS A 332 21.70 1.24 11.97
N MET A 333 21.56 0.44 10.91
CA MET A 333 21.49 0.95 9.54
C MET A 333 20.05 1.39 9.23
N ILE A 334 19.89 2.64 8.81
CA ILE A 334 18.60 3.26 8.49
C ILE A 334 18.60 3.64 7.01
N SER A 335 17.88 2.87 6.21
CA SER A 335 17.70 3.14 4.78
C SER A 335 16.58 4.16 4.59
N ILE A 336 16.79 5.12 3.68
CA ILE A 336 15.85 6.22 3.42
C ILE A 336 15.27 6.08 2.02
N ASP A 337 13.94 6.20 1.91
CA ASP A 337 13.22 6.02 0.64
C ASP A 337 13.55 7.12 -0.36
N LEU A 338 13.57 8.38 0.07
CA LEU A 338 13.85 9.55 -0.77
C LEU A 338 14.43 10.66 0.10
N CYS A 339 15.53 11.30 -0.29
CA CYS A 339 16.13 12.34 0.56
C CYS A 339 16.90 13.44 -0.17
N TRP A 340 17.19 14.51 0.57
CA TRP A 340 18.09 15.60 0.17
C TRP A 340 19.19 15.71 1.22
N PRO A 341 20.31 14.95 1.08
CA PRO A 341 21.30 14.81 2.15
C PRO A 341 21.92 16.13 2.60
N ARG A 342 22.21 17.04 1.66
CA ARG A 342 22.76 18.37 1.96
C ARG A 342 21.83 19.24 2.81
N ARG A 343 20.52 18.99 2.75
CA ARG A 343 19.49 19.72 3.51
C ARG A 343 19.00 18.94 4.73
N LYS A 344 19.48 17.72 4.93
CA LYS A 344 18.96 16.77 5.91
C LYS A 344 17.43 16.66 5.85
N VAL A 345 16.87 16.48 4.66
CA VAL A 345 15.44 16.18 4.48
C VAL A 345 15.30 14.74 4.05
N ALA A 346 14.46 13.98 4.74
CA ALA A 346 14.16 12.58 4.43
C ALA A 346 12.65 12.41 4.29
N VAL A 347 12.25 11.61 3.32
CA VAL A 347 10.88 11.11 3.17
C VAL A 347 10.91 9.62 3.39
N LEU A 348 9.99 9.12 4.22
CA LEU A 348 9.85 7.69 4.52
C LEU A 348 8.44 7.19 4.15
N ILE A 349 8.36 5.99 3.60
CA ILE A 349 7.11 5.23 3.51
C ILE A 349 6.79 4.63 4.88
N ASN A 350 7.77 3.97 5.50
CA ASN A 350 7.65 3.42 6.83
C ASN A 350 8.27 4.35 7.89
N MET A 351 7.42 4.93 8.74
CA MET A 351 7.82 5.91 9.74
C MET A 351 8.51 5.32 10.98
N ALA A 352 8.75 4.00 11.05
CA ALA A 352 9.36 3.34 12.21
C ALA A 352 10.74 3.91 12.60
N SER A 353 11.53 4.38 11.63
CA SER A 353 12.85 4.97 11.85
C SER A 353 12.84 6.52 11.89
N ALA A 354 11.66 7.16 11.86
CA ALA A 354 11.57 8.61 11.81
C ALA A 354 12.14 9.29 13.07
N ALA A 355 11.95 8.70 14.25
CA ALA A 355 12.47 9.24 15.50
C ALA A 355 14.01 9.25 15.53
N ASP A 356 14.64 8.18 15.04
CA ASP A 356 16.11 8.06 14.98
C ASP A 356 16.71 9.11 14.03
N LEU A 357 16.12 9.29 12.85
CA LEU A 357 16.57 10.30 11.90
C LEU A 357 16.39 11.73 12.45
N LYS A 358 15.28 12.00 13.14
CA LYS A 358 15.06 13.30 13.80
C LYS A 358 16.11 13.57 14.88
N GLN A 359 16.52 12.58 15.66
CA GLN A 359 17.62 12.71 16.63
C GLN A 359 18.97 13.05 15.96
N LEU A 360 19.19 12.57 14.73
CA LEU A 360 20.37 12.92 13.92
C LEU A 360 20.25 14.28 13.20
N GLY A 361 19.18 15.02 13.49
CA GLY A 361 18.92 16.36 12.96
C GLY A 361 18.30 16.38 11.56
N TRP A 362 17.64 15.30 11.13
CA TRP A 362 16.88 15.28 9.88
C TRP A 362 15.47 15.82 10.05
N ASN A 363 15.02 16.59 9.05
CA ASN A 363 13.60 16.89 8.85
C ASN A 363 12.99 15.68 8.14
N VAL A 364 12.17 14.92 8.85
CA VAL A 364 11.58 13.68 8.34
C VAL A 364 10.10 13.90 8.07
N PHE A 365 9.66 13.53 6.87
CA PHE A 365 8.28 13.59 6.42
C PHE A 365 7.82 12.20 5.96
N SER A 366 6.55 11.88 6.14
CA SER A 366 5.91 10.90 5.25
C SER A 366 5.64 11.55 3.88
N ALA A 367 5.43 10.74 2.83
CA ALA A 367 5.05 11.30 1.52
C ALA A 367 3.74 12.10 1.60
N PHE A 368 2.83 11.67 2.47
CA PHE A 368 1.58 12.34 2.74
C PHE A 368 1.76 13.69 3.43
N GLU A 369 2.56 13.75 4.50
CA GLU A 369 2.89 15.01 5.19
C GLU A 369 3.55 16.00 4.22
N ALA A 370 4.48 15.51 3.40
CA ALA A 370 5.14 16.32 2.38
C ALA A 370 4.16 16.85 1.33
N LEU A 371 3.18 16.07 0.88
CA LEU A 371 2.17 16.51 -0.08
C LEU A 371 1.14 17.47 0.52
N ASN A 372 0.67 17.18 1.73
CA ASN A 372 -0.36 17.98 2.41
C ASN A 372 0.19 19.35 2.85
N ASN A 373 1.45 19.39 3.30
CA ASN A 373 2.14 20.60 3.74
C ASN A 373 3.29 20.97 2.78
N PHE A 374 3.02 20.89 1.46
CA PHE A 374 4.06 20.99 0.44
C PHE A 374 4.89 22.27 0.46
N TYR A 375 4.28 23.40 0.86
CA TYR A 375 5.04 24.65 1.01
C TYR A 375 6.12 24.54 2.09
N GLU A 376 5.80 24.00 3.26
CA GLU A 376 6.76 23.83 4.36
C GLU A 376 7.85 22.83 3.98
N PHE A 377 7.46 21.72 3.36
CA PHE A 377 8.38 20.73 2.80
C PHE A 377 9.34 21.36 1.78
N GLN A 378 8.81 22.14 0.83
CA GLN A 378 9.59 22.86 -0.18
C GLN A 378 10.60 23.83 0.45
N VAL A 379 10.23 24.55 1.51
CA VAL A 379 11.15 25.45 2.23
C VAL A 379 12.32 24.69 2.85
N LYS A 380 12.13 23.45 3.29
CA LYS A 380 13.21 22.61 3.84
C LYS A 380 14.14 22.05 2.76
N VAL A 381 13.61 21.79 1.57
CA VAL A 381 14.37 21.21 0.44
C VAL A 381 15.17 22.26 -0.34
N ARG A 382 14.64 23.49 -0.44
CA ARG A 382 15.34 24.63 -1.07
C ARG A 382 16.52 25.10 -0.24
#